data_AF-A0A6G8P0W1-F1
#
_entry.id   AF-A0A6G8P0W1-F1
#
_cell.length_a   1.000
_cell.length_b   1.000
_cell.length_c   1.000
_cell.angle_alpha   90.00
_cell.angle_beta   90.00
_cell.angle_gamma   90.00
#
_symmetry.space_group_name_H-M   'P 1'
#
loop_
_entity.id
_entity.type
_entity.pdbx_description
1 polymer ?
#
loop_
_entity_poly.entity_id
_entity_poly.type
_entity_poly.pdbx_seq_one_letter_code
_entity_poly.pdbx_strand_id
1 'polypeptide(L)'
;MESVQVEVADKAIEILQRTRDGDTLEARDLKLVEQAVNGALNEAGRDLFEKLHSSVISGAYATTRHWFHDIEHLTRDHQGYVFWKGRQIEHYSHSDPAESRRDALELAERCRTLESKGFRVSGGALSRICMLQAPADTPWLLALQRYYCFFEPSEGRFPLTDEIYGIFYRTSAVGGVVVVSRNAEGLLIQRRDSGYQAFHELQDSGLTSMKVDPDYAEICRRLELMDITPAVLDAAISGA
;
A
#
# COMPACT_ATOMS: atom_id res chain seq x y z
N MET A 1 33.78 -36.07 8.68
CA MET A 1 32.50 -35.75 8.04
C MET A 1 31.44 -35.47 9.10
N GLU A 2 31.28 -36.37 10.08
CA GLU A 2 30.40 -36.19 11.24
C GLU A 2 30.70 -34.94 12.08
N SER A 3 31.99 -34.66 12.36
CA SER A 3 32.40 -33.46 13.13
C SER A 3 32.08 -32.13 12.45
N VAL A 4 32.20 -32.07 11.12
CA VAL A 4 31.89 -30.86 10.33
C VAL A 4 30.38 -30.62 10.28
N GLN A 5 29.60 -31.69 10.24
CA GLN A 5 28.15 -31.60 10.21
C GLN A 5 27.56 -31.15 11.57
N VAL A 6 28.18 -31.57 12.67
CA VAL A 6 27.86 -31.07 14.02
C VAL A 6 28.17 -29.57 14.12
N GLU A 7 29.33 -29.13 13.63
CA GLU A 7 29.70 -27.71 13.67
C GLU A 7 28.73 -26.82 12.86
N VAL A 8 28.29 -27.27 11.69
CA VAL A 8 27.29 -26.55 10.88
C VAL A 8 25.94 -26.46 11.58
N ALA A 9 25.50 -27.55 12.23
CA ALA A 9 24.25 -27.58 12.99
C ALA A 9 24.28 -26.61 14.17
N ASP A 10 25.39 -26.57 14.92
CA ASP A 10 25.58 -25.65 16.05
C ASP A 10 25.50 -24.18 15.59
N LYS A 11 26.21 -23.83 14.51
CA LYS A 11 26.16 -22.47 13.93
C LYS A 11 24.75 -22.11 13.43
N ALA A 12 24.04 -23.04 12.81
CA ALA A 12 22.67 -22.84 12.36
C ALA A 12 21.72 -22.57 13.54
N ILE A 13 21.84 -23.35 14.63
CA ILE A 13 21.05 -23.15 15.85
C ILE A 13 21.32 -21.76 16.45
N GLU A 14 22.58 -21.35 16.54
CA GLU A 14 22.93 -20.03 17.06
C GLU A 14 22.36 -18.89 16.20
N ILE A 15 22.39 -19.03 14.88
CA ILE A 15 21.74 -18.07 13.96
C ILE A 15 20.26 -17.97 14.29
N LEU A 16 19.53 -19.10 14.27
CA LEU A 16 18.08 -19.13 14.48
C LEU A 16 17.70 -18.56 15.85
N GLN A 17 18.42 -18.92 16.92
CA GLN A 17 18.15 -18.38 18.26
C GLN A 17 18.27 -16.86 18.33
N ARG A 18 19.22 -16.27 17.59
CA ARG A 18 19.44 -14.82 17.58
C ARG A 18 18.55 -14.05 16.61
N THR A 19 17.89 -14.75 15.69
CA THR A 19 17.03 -14.15 14.67
C THR A 19 15.56 -14.49 14.84
N ARG A 20 15.14 -14.79 16.08
CA ARG A 20 13.76 -15.19 16.42
C ARG A 20 13.30 -16.39 15.59
N ASP A 21 14.06 -17.46 15.67
CA ASP A 21 13.84 -18.69 14.91
C ASP A 21 13.91 -18.49 13.39
N GLY A 22 14.72 -17.53 12.94
CA GLY A 22 14.86 -17.17 11.54
C GLY A 22 13.95 -16.05 11.06
N ASP A 23 12.92 -15.65 11.80
CA ASP A 23 11.93 -14.64 11.39
C ASP A 23 12.53 -13.27 11.04
N THR A 24 13.70 -12.93 11.58
CA THR A 24 14.38 -11.66 11.27
C THR A 24 15.49 -11.81 10.23
N LEU A 25 15.66 -12.98 9.63
CA LEU A 25 16.54 -13.17 8.47
C LEU A 25 15.83 -12.72 7.19
N GLU A 26 16.60 -12.34 6.19
CA GLU A 26 16.08 -12.32 4.83
C GLU A 26 15.81 -13.75 4.34
N ALA A 27 14.81 -13.91 3.46
CA ALA A 27 14.48 -15.21 2.89
C ALA A 27 15.69 -15.91 2.22
N ARG A 28 16.60 -15.14 1.61
CA ARG A 28 17.84 -15.68 1.01
C ARG A 28 18.81 -16.25 2.06
N ASP A 29 18.88 -15.62 3.22
CA ASP A 29 19.80 -16.00 4.30
C ASP A 29 19.23 -17.18 5.09
N LEU A 30 17.92 -17.22 5.30
CA LEU A 30 17.24 -18.40 5.84
C LEU A 30 17.42 -19.61 4.91
N LYS A 31 17.30 -19.42 3.58
CA LYS A 31 17.56 -20.48 2.61
C LYS A 31 19.01 -20.96 2.64
N LEU A 32 19.95 -20.05 2.85
CA LEU A 32 21.37 -20.39 3.03
C LEU A 32 21.59 -21.27 4.27
N VAL A 33 20.93 -20.95 5.40
CA VAL A 33 20.96 -21.79 6.62
C VAL A 33 20.38 -23.18 6.35
N GLU A 34 19.22 -23.25 5.68
CA GLU A 34 18.59 -24.52 5.29
C GLU A 34 19.54 -25.37 4.41
N GLN A 35 20.15 -24.76 3.40
CA GLN A 35 21.11 -25.43 2.52
C GLN A 35 22.38 -25.87 3.27
N ALA A 36 22.83 -25.11 4.26
CA ALA A 36 23.97 -25.48 5.11
C ALA A 36 23.69 -26.77 5.88
N VAL A 37 22.56 -26.80 6.61
CA VAL A 37 22.15 -27.97 7.41
C VAL A 37 21.94 -29.20 6.53
N ASN A 38 21.39 -29.01 5.33
CA ASN A 38 21.19 -30.09 4.35
C ASN A 38 22.49 -30.56 3.65
N GLY A 39 23.64 -29.96 3.94
CA GLY A 39 24.91 -30.30 3.30
C GLY A 39 24.97 -29.94 1.81
N ALA A 40 24.12 -29.02 1.35
CA ALA A 40 23.94 -28.68 -0.06
C ALA A 40 24.82 -27.50 -0.54
N LEU A 41 25.62 -26.90 0.36
CA LEU A 41 26.47 -25.76 0.03
C LEU A 41 27.74 -26.17 -0.74
N ASN A 42 28.04 -25.40 -1.78
CA ASN A 42 29.36 -25.35 -2.41
C ASN A 42 30.33 -24.48 -1.57
N GLU A 43 31.58 -24.34 -2.02
CA GLU A 43 32.61 -23.56 -1.30
C GLU A 43 32.20 -22.10 -1.06
N ALA A 44 31.73 -21.40 -2.11
CA ALA A 44 31.23 -20.03 -1.97
C ALA A 44 30.04 -19.92 -1.01
N GLY A 45 29.15 -20.92 -1.00
CA GLY A 45 28.03 -21.01 -0.09
C GLY A 45 28.47 -21.18 1.37
N ARG A 46 29.53 -21.97 1.62
CA ARG A 46 30.10 -22.11 2.97
C ARG A 46 30.70 -20.80 3.46
N ASP A 47 31.43 -20.08 2.60
CA ASP A 47 31.97 -18.75 2.94
C ASP A 47 30.86 -17.75 3.25
N LEU A 48 29.75 -17.78 2.51
CA LEU A 48 28.57 -16.95 2.80
C LEU A 48 27.92 -17.33 4.13
N PHE A 49 27.82 -18.63 4.43
CA PHE A 49 27.25 -19.12 5.69
C PHE A 49 28.09 -18.69 6.89
N GLU A 50 29.42 -18.79 6.81
CA GLU A 50 30.34 -18.32 7.87
C GLU A 50 30.25 -16.80 8.08
N LYS A 51 30.12 -16.02 6.99
CA LYS A 51 29.88 -14.57 7.07
C LYS A 51 28.55 -14.24 7.71
N LEU A 52 27.48 -14.97 7.35
CA LEU A 52 26.16 -14.81 7.95
C LEU A 52 26.22 -15.08 9.45
N HIS A 53 26.78 -16.22 9.86
CA HIS A 53 26.98 -16.58 11.26
C HIS A 53 27.73 -15.46 12.01
N SER A 54 28.90 -15.06 11.52
CA SER A 54 29.71 -13.99 12.12
C SER A 54 28.94 -12.67 12.27
N SER A 55 28.16 -12.29 11.26
CA SER A 55 27.34 -11.07 11.25
C SER A 55 26.19 -11.14 12.28
N VAL A 56 25.54 -12.30 12.42
CA VAL A 56 24.48 -12.51 13.40
C VAL A 56 25.03 -12.53 14.83
N ILE A 57 26.15 -13.21 15.07
CA ILE A 57 26.77 -13.28 16.40
C ILE A 57 27.29 -11.91 16.86
N SER A 58 27.86 -11.12 15.96
CA SER A 58 28.31 -9.76 16.28
C SER A 58 27.17 -8.74 16.44
N GLY A 59 25.93 -9.10 16.06
CA GLY A 59 24.80 -8.19 16.01
C GLY A 59 24.80 -7.25 14.80
N ALA A 60 25.84 -7.31 13.95
CA ALA A 60 25.94 -6.50 12.74
C ALA A 60 24.75 -6.75 11.80
N TYR A 61 24.28 -8.00 11.71
CA TYR A 61 23.16 -8.39 10.86
C TYR A 61 21.89 -7.60 11.19
N ALA A 62 21.57 -7.44 12.49
CA ALA A 62 20.38 -6.75 12.96
C ALA A 62 20.43 -5.23 12.74
N THR A 63 21.64 -4.67 12.62
CA THR A 63 21.85 -3.22 12.37
C THR A 63 22.02 -2.90 10.88
N THR A 64 22.29 -3.92 10.06
CA THR A 64 22.40 -3.79 8.61
C THR A 64 21.00 -3.85 8.02
N ARG A 65 20.67 -2.88 7.16
CA ARG A 65 19.40 -2.93 6.44
C ARG A 65 19.53 -3.84 5.23
N HIS A 66 18.63 -4.81 5.13
CA HIS A 66 18.58 -5.74 4.03
C HIS A 66 17.47 -5.34 3.08
N TRP A 67 17.86 -4.69 1.99
CA TRP A 67 16.91 -4.18 1.03
C TRP A 67 16.49 -5.26 0.03
N PHE A 68 15.18 -5.38 -0.17
CA PHE A 68 14.64 -6.29 -1.15
C PHE A 68 15.07 -5.85 -2.55
N HIS A 69 15.80 -6.73 -3.25
CA HIS A 69 16.46 -6.44 -4.53
C HIS A 69 17.41 -5.23 -4.50
N ASP A 70 18.02 -4.95 -3.34
CA ASP A 70 18.91 -3.80 -3.10
C ASP A 70 18.22 -2.43 -3.31
N ILE A 71 16.89 -2.39 -3.24
CA ILE A 71 16.10 -1.16 -3.39
C ILE A 71 15.90 -0.51 -2.03
N GLU A 72 16.52 0.65 -1.82
CA GLU A 72 16.43 1.38 -0.56
C GLU A 72 14.97 1.57 -0.09
N HIS A 73 14.74 1.31 1.20
CA HIS A 73 13.44 1.34 1.87
C HIS A 73 12.45 0.24 1.52
N LEU A 74 12.76 -0.63 0.56
CA LEU A 74 11.96 -1.79 0.22
C LEU A 74 12.47 -3.00 0.99
N THR A 75 11.57 -3.71 1.67
CA THR A 75 11.88 -4.96 2.41
C THR A 75 10.79 -5.98 2.12
N ARG A 76 11.09 -7.27 2.32
CA ARG A 76 10.12 -8.35 2.14
C ARG A 76 10.29 -9.39 3.24
N ASP A 77 9.19 -9.84 3.83
CA ASP A 77 9.22 -10.92 4.82
C ASP A 77 9.16 -12.32 4.17
N HIS A 78 9.25 -13.36 5.01
CA HIS A 78 9.18 -14.76 4.57
C HIS A 78 7.80 -15.17 4.02
N GLN A 79 6.75 -14.43 4.37
CA GLN A 79 5.40 -14.71 3.88
C GLN A 79 5.15 -14.06 2.52
N GLY A 80 6.06 -13.23 2.03
CA GLY A 80 5.97 -12.53 0.75
C GLY A 80 5.39 -11.12 0.87
N TYR A 81 5.11 -10.63 2.08
CA TYR A 81 4.66 -9.25 2.25
C TYR A 81 5.81 -8.28 1.99
N VAL A 82 5.51 -7.24 1.21
CA VAL A 82 6.46 -6.21 0.82
C VAL A 82 6.14 -4.93 1.58
N PHE A 83 7.19 -4.31 2.12
CA PHE A 83 7.07 -3.11 2.92
C PHE A 83 7.91 -1.97 2.34
N TRP A 84 7.34 -0.77 2.33
CA TRP A 84 8.03 0.48 2.00
C TRP A 84 8.14 1.34 3.25
N LYS A 85 9.38 1.63 3.68
CA LYS A 85 9.66 2.36 4.93
C LYS A 85 8.91 1.77 6.14
N GLY A 86 8.84 0.44 6.20
CA GLY A 86 8.15 -0.31 7.27
C GLY A 86 6.63 -0.37 7.18
N ARG A 87 6.01 0.16 6.10
CA ARG A 87 4.57 0.03 5.86
C ARG A 87 4.32 -1.07 4.83
N GLN A 88 3.45 -2.03 5.14
CA GLN A 88 3.04 -3.05 4.17
C GLN A 88 2.32 -2.37 3.00
N ILE A 89 2.73 -2.70 1.77
CA ILE A 89 2.21 -2.09 0.54
C ILE A 89 1.79 -3.10 -0.52
N GLU A 90 2.30 -4.33 -0.46
CA GLU A 90 2.02 -5.36 -1.45
C GLU A 90 2.27 -6.76 -0.87
N HIS A 91 1.81 -7.80 -1.56
CA HIS A 91 2.16 -9.19 -1.31
C HIS A 91 2.61 -9.86 -2.61
N TYR A 92 3.84 -10.35 -2.64
CA TYR A 92 4.43 -11.00 -3.81
C TYR A 92 4.53 -12.51 -3.64
N SER A 93 4.10 -13.23 -4.67
CA SER A 93 4.22 -14.69 -4.79
C SER A 93 5.09 -15.12 -5.98
N HIS A 94 5.99 -14.25 -6.46
CA HIS A 94 6.82 -14.51 -7.63
C HIS A 94 7.75 -15.71 -7.43
N SER A 95 7.73 -16.64 -8.39
CA SER A 95 8.70 -17.75 -8.48
C SER A 95 9.92 -17.41 -9.33
N ASP A 96 9.79 -16.46 -10.28
CA ASP A 96 10.88 -16.01 -11.13
C ASP A 96 11.61 -14.79 -10.50
N PRO A 97 12.93 -14.89 -10.21
CA PRO A 97 13.72 -13.79 -9.68
C PRO A 97 13.75 -12.54 -10.59
N ALA A 98 13.73 -12.71 -11.91
CA ALA A 98 13.81 -11.59 -12.85
C ALA A 98 12.51 -10.78 -12.85
N GLU A 99 11.37 -11.46 -12.89
CA GLU A 99 10.05 -10.87 -12.70
C GLU A 99 9.96 -10.17 -11.34
N SER A 100 10.35 -10.87 -10.26
CA SER A 100 10.31 -10.30 -8.92
C SER A 100 11.09 -9.00 -8.80
N ARG A 101 12.26 -8.91 -9.42
CA ARG A 101 13.09 -7.70 -9.40
C ARG A 101 12.47 -6.57 -10.21
N ARG A 102 11.94 -6.87 -11.39
CA ARG A 102 11.28 -5.87 -12.26
C ARG A 102 10.09 -5.25 -11.53
N ASP A 103 9.24 -6.07 -10.95
CA ASP A 103 8.02 -5.62 -10.30
C ASP A 103 8.35 -4.84 -9.02
N ALA A 104 9.39 -5.25 -8.28
CA ALA A 104 9.90 -4.49 -7.14
C ALA A 104 10.43 -3.09 -7.52
N LEU A 105 11.11 -2.96 -8.67
CA LEU A 105 11.57 -1.66 -9.17
C LEU A 105 10.40 -0.75 -9.55
N GLU A 106 9.39 -1.30 -10.22
CA GLU A 106 8.18 -0.55 -10.56
C GLU A 106 7.43 -0.09 -9.31
N LEU A 107 7.26 -0.99 -8.33
CA LEU A 107 6.62 -0.69 -7.06
C LEU A 107 7.33 0.44 -6.31
N ALA A 108 8.66 0.39 -6.26
CA ALA A 108 9.46 1.43 -5.62
C ALA A 108 9.32 2.79 -6.33
N GLU A 109 9.27 2.79 -7.67
CA GLU A 109 9.08 4.02 -8.43
C GLU A 109 7.69 4.64 -8.21
N ARG A 110 6.65 3.80 -8.15
CA ARG A 110 5.29 4.26 -7.77
C ARG A 110 5.28 4.84 -6.35
N CYS A 111 5.98 4.22 -5.40
CA CYS A 111 6.10 4.73 -4.04
C CYS A 111 6.77 6.12 -4.02
N ARG A 112 7.92 6.29 -4.69
CA ARG A 112 8.61 7.58 -4.80
C ARG A 112 7.75 8.64 -5.48
N THR A 113 7.04 8.26 -6.55
CA THR A 113 6.13 9.14 -7.27
C THR A 113 5.04 9.67 -6.35
N LEU A 114 4.37 8.80 -5.59
CA LEU A 114 3.35 9.19 -4.62
C LEU A 114 3.93 10.12 -3.54
N GLU A 115 5.10 9.78 -2.99
CA GLU A 115 5.77 10.60 -1.97
C GLU A 115 6.13 12.00 -2.50
N SER A 116 6.65 12.09 -3.73
CA SER A 116 7.00 13.39 -4.35
C SER A 116 5.80 14.32 -4.56
N LYS A 117 4.59 13.76 -4.57
CA LYS A 117 3.31 14.48 -4.72
C LYS A 117 2.61 14.72 -3.38
N GLY A 118 3.23 14.32 -2.27
CA GLY A 118 2.67 14.46 -0.92
C GLY A 118 1.64 13.39 -0.54
N PHE A 119 1.44 12.35 -1.35
CA PHE A 119 0.55 11.24 -0.98
C PHE A 119 1.23 10.31 0.02
N ARG A 120 0.43 9.79 0.96
CA ARG A 120 0.87 8.69 1.83
C ARG A 120 0.88 7.38 1.05
N VAL A 121 2.03 6.71 1.02
CA VAL A 121 2.17 5.38 0.41
C VAL A 121 1.37 4.34 1.21
N SER A 122 0.55 3.59 0.49
CA SER A 122 -0.20 2.41 0.95
C SER A 122 -0.58 1.55 -0.26
N GLY A 123 -0.90 0.27 -0.06
CA GLY A 123 -1.35 -0.60 -1.17
C GLY A 123 -2.52 -0.01 -1.95
N GLY A 124 -3.53 0.55 -1.25
CA GLY A 124 -4.65 1.22 -1.88
C GLY A 124 -4.28 2.49 -2.65
N ALA A 125 -3.27 3.24 -2.24
CA ALA A 125 -2.81 4.41 -2.99
C ALA A 125 -2.05 4.02 -4.26
N LEU A 126 -1.30 2.92 -4.21
CA LEU A 126 -0.51 2.40 -5.34
C LEU A 126 -1.37 1.84 -6.48
N SER A 127 -2.61 1.43 -6.18
CA SER A 127 -3.57 0.95 -7.18
C SER A 127 -4.43 2.07 -7.79
N ARG A 128 -4.43 3.28 -7.22
CA ARG A 128 -5.32 4.38 -7.63
C ARG A 128 -4.70 5.17 -8.78
N ILE A 129 -5.28 5.06 -9.97
CA ILE A 129 -4.78 5.77 -11.16
C ILE A 129 -4.87 7.29 -10.99
N CYS A 130 -5.92 7.80 -10.34
CA CYS A 130 -6.07 9.24 -10.06
C CYS A 130 -4.92 9.81 -9.22
N MET A 131 -4.41 9.08 -8.22
CA MET A 131 -3.27 9.54 -7.41
C MET A 131 -1.96 9.51 -8.19
N LEU A 132 -1.76 8.45 -8.99
CA LEU A 132 -0.57 8.32 -9.84
C LEU A 132 -0.53 9.39 -10.94
N GLN A 133 -1.68 9.86 -11.44
CA GLN A 133 -1.75 10.90 -12.46
C GLN A 133 -1.82 12.33 -11.92
N ALA A 134 -2.24 12.52 -10.66
CA ALA A 134 -2.36 13.85 -10.06
C ALA A 134 -1.04 14.64 -10.14
N PRO A 135 -1.07 15.96 -10.39
CA PRO A 135 0.12 16.81 -10.29
C PRO A 135 0.56 16.95 -8.83
N ALA A 136 1.83 17.29 -8.61
CA ALA A 136 2.42 17.35 -7.26
C ALA A 136 1.82 18.45 -6.37
N ASP A 137 1.27 19.50 -6.98
CA ASP A 137 0.63 20.65 -6.33
C ASP A 137 -0.90 20.58 -6.41
N THR A 138 -1.47 19.39 -6.63
CA THR A 138 -2.92 19.24 -6.71
C THR A 138 -3.59 19.81 -5.45
N PRO A 139 -4.60 20.69 -5.58
CA PRO A 139 -5.31 21.19 -4.42
C PRO A 139 -6.23 20.10 -3.82
N TRP A 140 -6.42 18.98 -4.52
CA TRP A 140 -7.31 17.89 -4.13
C TRP A 140 -6.59 16.77 -3.37
N LEU A 141 -5.41 17.04 -2.80
CA LEU A 141 -4.56 16.04 -2.16
C LEU A 141 -5.30 15.23 -1.08
N LEU A 142 -6.06 15.89 -0.20
CA LEU A 142 -6.82 15.23 0.84
C LEU A 142 -8.06 14.51 0.27
N ALA A 143 -8.79 15.15 -0.64
CA ALA A 143 -9.95 14.57 -1.32
C ALA A 143 -9.60 13.26 -2.03
N LEU A 144 -8.50 13.22 -2.79
CA LEU A 144 -8.03 12.01 -3.48
C LEU A 144 -7.70 10.88 -2.48
N GLN A 145 -7.00 11.19 -1.39
CA GLN A 145 -6.66 10.21 -0.33
C GLN A 145 -7.88 9.64 0.39
N ARG A 146 -9.01 10.36 0.33
CA ARG A 146 -10.23 10.01 1.06
C ARG A 146 -11.37 9.59 0.15
N TYR A 147 -11.21 9.70 -1.16
CA TYR A 147 -12.19 9.30 -2.14
C TYR A 147 -12.59 7.83 -1.96
N TYR A 148 -13.89 7.61 -1.81
CA TYR A 148 -14.47 6.27 -1.78
C TYR A 148 -15.07 5.92 -3.14
N CYS A 149 -16.13 6.65 -3.54
CA CYS A 149 -16.78 6.49 -4.84
C CYS A 149 -17.60 7.73 -5.23
N PHE A 150 -17.91 7.83 -6.52
CA PHE A 150 -18.92 8.74 -7.05
C PHE A 150 -20.16 7.97 -7.50
N PHE A 151 -21.31 8.63 -7.44
CA PHE A 151 -22.61 8.14 -7.88
C PHE A 151 -23.24 9.08 -8.90
N GLU A 152 -24.02 8.49 -9.79
CA GLU A 152 -24.80 9.19 -10.82
C GLU A 152 -26.17 8.51 -11.01
N PRO A 153 -27.15 9.18 -11.64
CA PRO A 153 -28.46 8.59 -11.92
C PRO A 153 -28.34 7.31 -12.75
N SER A 154 -29.08 6.27 -12.37
CA SER A 154 -29.13 5.02 -13.13
C SER A 154 -29.78 5.23 -14.51
N GLU A 155 -29.24 4.57 -15.55
CA GLU A 155 -29.80 4.63 -16.91
C GLU A 155 -31.32 4.39 -16.91
N GLY A 156 -32.08 5.25 -17.59
CA GLY A 156 -33.54 5.13 -17.72
C GLY A 156 -34.38 5.85 -16.65
N ARG A 157 -33.77 6.43 -15.60
CA ARG A 157 -34.42 7.50 -14.83
C ARG A 157 -34.13 8.84 -15.52
N PHE A 158 -35.17 9.52 -15.99
CA PHE A 158 -35.05 10.90 -16.46
C PHE A 158 -34.40 11.75 -15.36
N PRO A 159 -33.30 12.47 -15.62
CA PRO A 159 -32.60 13.22 -14.60
C PRO A 159 -33.50 14.35 -14.12
N LEU A 160 -33.87 14.32 -12.85
CA LEU A 160 -34.49 15.49 -12.22
C LEU A 160 -33.47 16.57 -11.88
N THR A 161 -32.17 16.31 -12.05
CA THR A 161 -31.08 17.31 -12.13
C THR A 161 -29.74 16.56 -12.24
N ASP A 162 -28.69 17.32 -12.53
CA ASP A 162 -27.26 16.96 -12.54
C ASP A 162 -26.73 16.46 -11.18
N GLU A 163 -27.42 15.52 -10.54
CA GLU A 163 -27.11 15.08 -9.18
C GLU A 163 -25.97 14.06 -9.19
N ILE A 164 -24.75 14.58 -9.04
CA ILE A 164 -23.57 13.77 -8.74
C ILE A 164 -23.37 13.77 -7.23
N TYR A 165 -23.12 12.59 -6.68
CA TYR A 165 -22.78 12.41 -5.28
C TYR A 165 -21.37 11.85 -5.15
N GLY A 166 -20.56 12.43 -4.29
CA GLY A 166 -19.25 11.91 -3.89
C GLY A 166 -19.24 11.47 -2.43
N ILE A 167 -18.69 10.29 -2.18
CA ILE A 167 -18.45 9.80 -0.82
C ILE A 167 -16.95 9.89 -0.52
N PHE A 168 -16.59 10.52 0.61
CA PHE A 168 -15.21 10.68 1.07
C PHE A 168 -15.07 10.28 2.53
N TYR A 169 -14.06 9.47 2.86
CA TYR A 169 -13.75 9.09 4.24
C TYR A 169 -13.28 10.28 5.06
N ARG A 170 -13.81 10.40 6.28
CA ARG A 170 -13.38 11.43 7.23
C ARG A 170 -12.02 11.08 7.83
N THR A 171 -11.28 12.11 8.27
CA THR A 171 -10.01 11.92 9.01
C THR A 171 -10.23 11.70 10.51
N SER A 172 -11.47 11.88 11.00
CA SER A 172 -11.78 11.87 12.43
C SER A 172 -11.57 10.50 13.09
N ALA A 173 -11.21 10.50 14.37
CA ALA A 173 -11.01 9.28 15.17
C ALA A 173 -12.27 8.40 15.30
N VAL A 174 -13.46 9.01 15.17
CA VAL A 174 -14.76 8.31 15.22
C VAL A 174 -15.09 7.62 13.88
N GLY A 175 -14.30 7.88 12.82
CA GLY A 175 -14.52 7.32 11.49
C GLY A 175 -15.64 8.03 10.71
N GLY A 176 -16.24 7.28 9.79
CA GLY A 176 -17.35 7.75 8.94
C GLY A 176 -16.93 8.40 7.61
N VAL A 177 -17.93 8.92 6.91
CA VAL A 177 -17.79 9.55 5.59
C VAL A 177 -18.51 10.91 5.55
N VAL A 178 -18.14 11.72 4.57
CA VAL A 178 -18.97 12.82 4.08
C VAL A 178 -19.53 12.45 2.72
N VAL A 179 -20.82 12.70 2.54
CA VAL A 179 -21.52 12.63 1.25
C VAL A 179 -21.69 14.06 0.77
N VAL A 180 -21.17 14.34 -0.41
CA VAL A 180 -21.20 15.66 -1.05
C VAL A 180 -22.04 15.55 -2.30
N SER A 181 -22.95 16.48 -2.53
CA SER A 181 -23.70 16.58 -3.77
C SER A 181 -24.10 18.02 -4.05
N ARG A 182 -24.59 18.25 -5.27
CA ARG A 182 -25.22 19.51 -5.65
C ARG A 182 -26.62 19.26 -6.17
N ASN A 183 -27.56 20.10 -5.74
CA ASN A 183 -28.92 20.14 -6.29
C ASN A 183 -29.32 21.59 -6.59
N ALA A 184 -30.59 21.81 -6.92
CA ALA A 184 -31.14 23.14 -7.21
C ALA A 184 -31.01 24.16 -6.06
N GLU A 185 -30.87 23.69 -4.81
CA GLU A 185 -30.73 24.54 -3.62
C GLU A 185 -29.26 24.87 -3.31
N GLY A 186 -28.31 24.17 -3.94
CA GLY A 186 -26.88 24.42 -3.83
C GLY A 186 -26.08 23.17 -3.43
N LEU A 187 -24.90 23.42 -2.86
CA LEU A 187 -24.00 22.39 -2.36
C LEU A 187 -24.53 21.80 -1.05
N LEU A 188 -24.68 20.48 -1.01
CA LEU A 188 -25.06 19.72 0.17
C LEU A 188 -23.88 18.88 0.66
N ILE A 189 -23.60 18.97 1.96
CA ILE A 189 -22.56 18.18 2.64
C ILE A 189 -23.19 17.51 3.85
N GLN A 190 -23.19 16.18 3.85
CA GLN A 190 -23.82 15.39 4.88
C GLN A 190 -22.81 14.44 5.52
N ARG A 191 -22.75 14.41 6.86
CA ARG A 191 -21.93 13.45 7.60
C ARG A 191 -22.70 12.15 7.79
N ARG A 192 -22.00 11.02 7.68
CA ARG A 192 -22.50 9.68 7.94
C ARG A 192 -21.46 8.89 8.73
N ASP A 193 -21.91 8.04 9.64
CA ASP A 193 -21.02 7.25 10.47
C ASP A 193 -20.49 6.01 9.75
N SER A 194 -21.15 5.59 8.66
CA SER A 194 -20.79 4.41 7.88
C SER A 194 -20.79 4.69 6.37
N GLY A 195 -19.66 4.42 5.73
CA GLY A 195 -19.55 4.47 4.26
C GLY A 195 -20.40 3.41 3.57
N TYR A 196 -20.55 2.23 4.19
CA TYR A 196 -21.39 1.15 3.68
C TYR A 196 -22.87 1.55 3.66
N GLN A 197 -23.37 2.13 4.76
CA GLN A 197 -24.76 2.60 4.81
C GLN A 197 -24.98 3.75 3.82
N ALA A 198 -24.08 4.74 3.79
CA ALA A 198 -24.17 5.85 2.84
C ALA A 198 -24.19 5.36 1.37
N PHE A 199 -23.39 4.35 1.04
CA PHE A 199 -23.37 3.74 -0.29
C PHE A 199 -24.72 3.12 -0.65
N HIS A 200 -25.28 2.30 0.24
CA HIS A 200 -26.55 1.62 -0.03
C HIS A 200 -27.75 2.56 0.01
N GLU A 201 -27.75 3.60 0.85
CA GLU A 201 -28.77 4.66 0.83
C GLU A 201 -28.87 5.32 -0.55
N LEU A 202 -27.72 5.62 -1.18
CA LEU A 202 -27.68 6.19 -2.53
C LEU A 202 -28.11 5.18 -3.61
N GLN A 203 -27.78 3.89 -3.45
CA GLN A 203 -28.28 2.85 -4.35
C GLN A 203 -29.81 2.71 -4.28
N ASP A 204 -30.36 2.68 -3.06
CA ASP A 204 -31.79 2.56 -2.81
C ASP A 204 -32.56 3.79 -3.32
N SER A 205 -31.92 4.96 -3.38
CA SER A 205 -32.48 6.15 -4.02
C SER A 205 -32.46 6.09 -5.56
N GLY A 206 -31.90 5.03 -6.14
CA GLY A 206 -31.84 4.79 -7.59
C GLY A 206 -30.61 5.37 -8.28
N LEU A 207 -29.54 5.65 -7.54
CA LEU A 207 -28.24 6.03 -8.10
C LEU A 207 -27.37 4.79 -8.32
N THR A 208 -26.45 4.89 -9.27
CA THR A 208 -25.45 3.86 -9.55
C THR A 208 -24.06 4.42 -9.26
N SER A 209 -23.23 3.66 -8.57
CA SER A 209 -21.83 4.01 -8.33
C SER A 209 -21.01 3.83 -9.61
N MET A 210 -20.01 4.69 -9.82
CA MET A 210 -19.06 4.52 -10.91
C MET A 210 -18.40 3.14 -10.86
N LYS A 211 -18.42 2.43 -12.00
CA LYS A 211 -17.92 1.05 -12.12
C LYS A 211 -16.40 0.97 -12.31
N VAL A 212 -15.79 2.07 -12.75
CA VAL A 212 -14.35 2.16 -13.06
C VAL A 212 -13.73 3.18 -12.12
N ASP A 213 -12.53 2.88 -11.60
CA ASP A 213 -11.76 3.85 -10.81
C ASP A 213 -11.42 5.04 -11.72
N PRO A 214 -11.95 6.24 -11.42
CA PRO A 214 -11.76 7.40 -12.28
C PRO A 214 -10.29 7.84 -12.30
N ASP A 215 -9.88 8.39 -13.43
CA ASP A 215 -8.59 9.07 -13.54
C ASP A 215 -8.62 10.45 -12.88
N TYR A 216 -7.46 11.13 -12.82
CA TYR A 216 -7.39 12.43 -12.13
C TYR A 216 -8.30 13.49 -12.78
N ALA A 217 -8.38 13.50 -14.11
CA ALA A 217 -9.19 14.47 -14.83
C ALA A 217 -10.69 14.26 -14.57
N GLU A 218 -11.15 13.01 -14.53
CA GLU A 218 -12.53 12.67 -14.22
C GLU A 218 -12.89 13.00 -12.76
N ILE A 219 -12.00 12.76 -11.79
CA ILE A 219 -12.21 13.23 -10.42
C ILE A 219 -12.43 14.75 -10.39
N CYS A 220 -11.54 15.51 -11.04
CA CYS A 220 -11.64 16.98 -11.10
C CYS A 220 -12.97 17.43 -11.73
N ARG A 221 -13.35 16.83 -12.87
CA ARG A 221 -14.60 17.14 -13.55
C ARG A 221 -15.82 16.94 -12.65
N ARG A 222 -15.85 15.85 -11.87
CA ARG A 222 -16.96 15.57 -10.93
C ARG A 222 -17.00 16.57 -9.78
N LEU A 223 -15.84 16.93 -9.23
CA LEU A 223 -15.73 17.96 -8.19
C LEU A 223 -16.19 19.34 -8.69
N GLU A 224 -15.83 19.69 -9.92
CA GLU A 224 -16.29 20.92 -10.59
C GLU A 224 -17.81 20.93 -10.81
N LEU A 225 -18.41 19.81 -11.23
CA LEU A 225 -19.86 19.71 -11.41
C LEU A 225 -20.63 19.87 -10.09
N MET A 226 -20.05 19.42 -8.97
CA MET A 226 -20.60 19.66 -7.64
C MET A 226 -20.38 21.10 -7.16
N ASP A 227 -19.56 21.89 -7.84
CA ASP A 227 -19.18 23.27 -7.44
C ASP A 227 -18.70 23.36 -6.01
N ILE A 228 -17.94 22.34 -5.61
CA ILE A 228 -17.22 22.32 -4.35
C ILE A 228 -15.81 22.84 -4.59
N THR A 229 -15.30 23.62 -3.64
CA THR A 229 -13.91 24.06 -3.65
C THR A 229 -13.04 23.11 -2.81
N PRO A 230 -11.72 23.04 -3.06
CA PRO A 230 -10.79 22.26 -2.25
C PRO A 230 -10.90 22.57 -0.75
N ALA A 231 -10.93 23.85 -0.39
CA ALA A 231 -11.01 24.28 1.01
C ALA A 231 -12.31 23.81 1.70
N VAL A 232 -13.44 23.85 0.99
CA VAL A 232 -14.73 23.39 1.53
C VAL A 232 -14.75 21.89 1.73
N LEU A 233 -14.24 21.12 0.77
CA LEU A 233 -14.17 19.66 0.88
C LEU A 233 -13.20 19.22 1.97
N ASP A 234 -12.05 19.88 2.07
CA ASP A 234 -11.06 19.60 3.10
C ASP A 234 -11.60 19.85 4.50
N ALA A 235 -12.34 20.95 4.70
CA ALA A 235 -13.02 21.23 5.95
C ALA A 235 -14.06 20.14 6.28
N ALA A 236 -14.88 19.74 5.31
CA ALA A 236 -15.87 18.68 5.46
C ALA A 236 -15.25 17.33 5.87
N ILE A 237 -14.19 16.90 5.16
CA ILE A 237 -13.45 15.67 5.42
C ILE A 237 -12.76 15.71 6.79
N SER A 238 -12.16 16.85 7.12
CA SER A 238 -11.42 17.03 8.37
C SER A 238 -12.33 17.17 9.59
N GLY A 239 -13.58 17.57 9.37
CA GLY A 239 -14.51 17.89 10.44
C GLY A 239 -14.31 19.27 11.07
N ALA A 240 -13.55 20.14 10.39
CA ALA A 240 -13.37 21.54 10.77
C ALA A 240 -14.63 22.38 10.47
#